data_AF-A0A4V1ZGQ6-F1
#
_entry.id   AF-A0A4V1ZGQ6-F1
#
_cell.length_a   1.000
_cell.length_b   1.000
_cell.length_c   1.000
_cell.angle_alpha   90.00
_cell.angle_beta   90.00
_cell.angle_gamma   90.00
#
_symmetry.space_group_name_H-M   'P 1'
#
loop_
_entity.id
_entity.type
_entity.pdbx_description
1 polymer ?
#
loop_
_entity_poly.entity_id
_entity_poly.type
_entity_poly.pdbx_seq_one_letter_code
_entity_poly.pdbx_strand_id
1 'polypeptide(L)'
;MSAPAFTSPGGLRELLRRFADPTHPSQWNGPEGDALARHCIARFTPLARKYRQPPQDAASFAFEVMCDPHLLDVDDPWAVVTTAVKRSFSAQFTGDSLLCGDRAARRAVDVHDPQRITDRDWTFLEAQLSPETDNDDAPVPRTTKAGDIAPVELDSAVSDAVRLLRACGWPPDAAQFALEYIGGRLELAGNPATAFEYLRRDKVARAQLDIGQHAWTAVLTAVLGSPDTDRGLGPTGKGMLLRILAGSPLDQVATDTGLVSALASSAPRERRPSHV
;
A
#
# COMPACT_ATOMS: atom_id res chain seq x y z
N MET A 1 17.71 45.36 0.87
CA MET A 1 16.82 45.13 -0.29
C MET A 1 15.50 44.61 0.26
N SER A 2 14.38 45.26 -0.06
CA SER A 2 13.06 44.80 0.41
C SER A 2 12.76 43.41 -0.12
N ALA A 3 12.18 42.53 0.70
CA ALA A 3 11.77 41.21 0.24
C ALA A 3 10.72 41.35 -0.86
N PRO A 4 10.80 40.57 -1.96
CA PRO A 4 9.82 40.65 -3.01
C PRO A 4 8.44 40.26 -2.48
N ALA A 5 7.38 40.94 -2.95
CA ALA A 5 6.03 40.79 -2.43
C ALA A 5 5.51 39.33 -2.49
N PHE A 6 5.95 38.57 -3.49
CA PHE A 6 5.61 37.15 -3.68
C PHE A 6 6.15 36.22 -2.59
N THR A 7 7.00 36.71 -1.68
CA THR A 7 7.45 35.93 -0.51
C THR A 7 6.28 35.67 0.46
N SER A 8 5.28 36.56 0.44
CA SER A 8 4.04 36.39 1.21
C SER A 8 3.01 35.56 0.44
N PRO A 9 2.10 34.83 1.13
CA PRO A 9 1.02 34.07 0.48
C PRO A 9 0.12 34.96 -0.40
N GLY A 10 -0.26 36.15 0.10
CA GLY A 10 -1.09 37.10 -0.64
C GLY A 10 -0.38 37.67 -1.87
N GLY A 11 0.91 38.02 -1.74
CA GLY A 11 1.68 38.54 -2.86
C GLY A 11 1.99 37.48 -3.93
N LEU A 12 2.14 36.21 -3.55
CA LEU A 12 2.28 35.12 -4.52
C LEU A 12 0.98 34.97 -5.33
N ARG A 13 -0.17 34.96 -4.65
CA ARG A 13 -1.48 34.84 -5.32
C ARG A 13 -1.70 35.96 -6.33
N GLU A 14 -1.38 37.19 -5.95
CA GLU A 14 -1.51 38.34 -6.84
C GLU A 14 -0.62 38.21 -8.08
N LEU A 15 0.64 37.78 -7.89
CA LEU A 15 1.56 37.54 -8.99
C LEU A 15 1.04 36.43 -9.92
N LEU A 16 0.53 35.32 -9.37
CA LEU A 16 -0.01 34.22 -10.17
C LEU A 16 -1.28 34.62 -10.95
N ARG A 17 -2.14 35.48 -10.39
CA ARG A 17 -3.29 36.03 -11.13
C ARG A 17 -2.86 36.84 -12.35
N ARG A 18 -1.81 37.66 -12.21
CA ARG A 18 -1.25 38.39 -13.35
C ARG A 18 -0.67 37.45 -14.40
N PHE A 19 0.04 36.42 -13.95
CA PHE A 19 0.64 35.42 -14.84
C PHE A 19 -0.41 34.58 -15.58
N ALA A 20 -1.60 34.40 -14.98
CA ALA A 20 -2.73 33.72 -15.59
C ALA A 20 -3.53 34.58 -16.59
N ASP A 21 -3.24 35.89 -16.68
CA ASP A 21 -3.93 36.79 -17.60
C ASP A 21 -3.58 36.46 -19.07
N PRO A 22 -4.56 36.02 -19.89
CA PRO A 22 -4.31 35.62 -21.27
C PRO A 22 -3.84 36.77 -22.18
N THR A 23 -3.95 38.02 -21.74
CA THR A 23 -3.48 39.19 -22.49
C THR A 23 -1.96 39.32 -22.52
N HIS A 24 -1.24 38.62 -21.63
CA HIS A 24 0.22 38.72 -21.49
C HIS A 24 0.91 37.34 -21.31
N PRO A 25 0.95 36.50 -22.36
CA PRO A 25 1.42 35.10 -22.29
C PRO A 25 2.93 34.91 -22.02
N SER A 26 3.71 35.97 -21.79
CA SER A 26 5.17 35.92 -21.58
C SER A 26 5.63 36.33 -20.19
N GLN A 27 4.73 36.56 -19.23
CA GLN A 27 5.11 37.06 -17.89
C GLN A 27 6.02 36.09 -17.11
N TRP A 28 5.87 34.78 -17.34
CA TRP A 28 6.75 33.75 -16.76
C TRP A 28 8.21 33.85 -17.20
N ASN A 29 8.47 34.33 -18.42
CA ASN A 29 9.82 34.52 -18.96
C ASN A 29 10.36 35.95 -18.69
N GLY A 30 9.63 36.75 -17.90
CA GLY A 30 10.01 38.10 -17.53
C GLY A 30 10.89 38.15 -16.27
N PRO A 31 11.35 39.36 -15.88
CA PRO A 31 12.21 39.54 -14.71
C PRO A 31 11.55 39.13 -13.39
N GLU A 32 10.21 39.22 -13.30
CA GLU A 32 9.47 38.73 -12.14
C GLU A 32 9.43 37.20 -12.07
N GLY A 33 9.28 36.52 -13.21
CA GLY A 33 9.37 35.06 -13.31
C GLY A 33 10.75 34.55 -12.93
N ASP A 34 11.80 35.20 -13.43
CA ASP A 34 13.19 34.90 -13.05
C ASP A 34 13.45 35.11 -11.56
N ALA A 35 12.86 36.17 -10.97
CA ALA A 35 12.98 36.45 -9.55
C ALA A 35 12.25 35.39 -8.70
N LEU A 36 11.07 34.95 -9.15
CA LEU A 36 10.31 33.88 -8.52
C LEU A 36 11.05 32.55 -8.58
N ALA A 37 11.60 32.18 -9.74
CA ALA A 37 12.38 30.96 -9.92
C ALA A 37 13.62 30.96 -8.99
N ARG A 38 14.38 32.06 -8.94
CA ARG A 38 15.51 32.22 -8.01
C ARG A 38 15.09 32.10 -6.55
N HIS A 39 13.93 32.66 -6.19
CA HIS A 39 13.39 32.54 -4.85
C HIS A 39 12.98 31.09 -4.52
N CYS A 40 12.34 30.37 -5.43
CA CYS A 40 11.99 28.96 -5.25
C CYS A 40 13.24 28.10 -5.02
N ILE A 41 14.29 28.30 -5.83
CA ILE A 41 15.59 27.62 -5.66
C ILE A 41 16.15 27.89 -4.26
N ALA A 42 16.25 29.16 -3.86
CA ALA A 42 16.80 29.53 -2.56
C ALA A 42 15.96 28.97 -1.39
N ARG A 43 14.63 29.11 -1.47
CA ARG A 43 13.68 28.68 -0.44
C ARG A 43 13.72 27.16 -0.22
N PHE A 44 13.81 26.38 -1.29
CA PHE A 44 13.77 24.92 -1.21
C PHE A 44 15.16 24.27 -1.25
N THR A 45 16.25 25.04 -1.32
CA THR A 45 17.63 24.50 -1.24
C THR A 45 17.85 23.59 -0.03
N PRO A 46 17.42 23.93 1.21
CA PRO A 46 17.57 23.02 2.35
C PRO A 46 16.82 21.69 2.16
N LEU A 47 15.66 21.75 1.50
CA LEU A 47 14.83 20.58 1.21
C LEU A 47 15.46 19.70 0.11
N ALA A 48 15.98 20.31 -0.96
CA ALA A 48 16.71 19.62 -2.01
C ALA A 48 17.93 18.88 -1.43
N ARG A 49 18.69 19.53 -0.55
CA ARG A 49 19.83 18.92 0.17
C ARG A 49 19.41 17.71 1.01
N LYS A 50 18.28 17.80 1.72
CA LYS A 50 17.75 16.67 2.51
C LYS A 50 17.51 15.43 1.64
N TYR A 51 17.02 15.62 0.42
CA TYR A 51 16.73 14.54 -0.53
C TYR A 51 17.88 14.29 -1.52
N ARG A 52 19.07 14.89 -1.32
CA ARG A 52 20.23 14.78 -2.22
C ARG A 52 19.94 15.13 -3.69
N GLN A 53 18.96 15.99 -3.93
CA GLN A 53 18.55 16.44 -5.25
C GLN A 53 19.13 17.81 -5.61
N PRO A 54 19.29 18.12 -6.90
CA PRO A 54 19.75 19.44 -7.33
C PRO A 54 18.73 20.55 -6.98
N PRO A 55 19.19 21.69 -6.43
CA PRO A 55 18.29 22.77 -6.02
C PRO A 55 17.61 23.48 -7.19
N GLN A 56 18.18 23.42 -8.40
CA GLN A 56 17.57 23.99 -9.60
C GLN A 56 16.20 23.37 -9.95
N ASP A 57 15.99 22.09 -9.62
CA ASP A 57 14.74 21.38 -9.89
C ASP A 57 13.56 21.92 -9.08
N ALA A 58 13.85 22.60 -7.95
CA ALA A 58 12.83 23.23 -7.12
C ALA A 58 11.99 24.26 -7.88
N ALA A 59 12.61 25.02 -8.79
CA ALA A 59 11.88 26.00 -9.59
C ALA A 59 10.89 25.32 -10.54
N SER A 60 11.32 24.25 -11.21
CA SER A 60 10.47 23.47 -12.13
C SER A 60 9.29 22.83 -11.41
N PHE A 61 9.52 22.20 -10.25
CA PHE A 61 8.43 21.62 -9.45
C PHE A 61 7.46 22.66 -8.90
N ALA A 62 7.98 23.81 -8.47
CA ALA A 62 7.13 24.90 -8.02
C ALA A 62 6.30 25.46 -9.18
N PHE A 63 6.91 25.64 -10.36
CA PHE A 63 6.26 26.14 -11.57
C PHE A 63 5.08 25.24 -11.99
N GLU A 64 5.29 23.93 -12.09
CA GLU A 64 4.24 22.97 -12.46
C GLU A 64 2.99 23.10 -11.57
N VAL A 65 3.19 23.32 -10.27
CA VAL A 65 2.13 23.47 -9.29
C VAL A 65 1.50 24.86 -9.40
N MET A 66 2.32 25.90 -9.58
CA MET A 66 1.85 27.28 -9.70
C MET A 66 1.06 27.57 -10.97
N CYS A 67 1.19 26.73 -12.00
CA CYS A 67 0.34 26.77 -13.19
C CYS A 67 -1.08 26.22 -12.95
N ASP A 68 -1.35 25.57 -11.82
CA ASP A 68 -2.69 25.08 -11.50
C ASP A 68 -3.62 26.24 -11.11
N PRO A 69 -4.74 26.45 -11.82
CA PRO A 69 -5.71 27.51 -11.49
C PRO A 69 -6.23 27.44 -10.05
N HIS A 70 -6.28 26.24 -9.45
CA HIS A 70 -6.77 26.06 -8.08
C HIS A 70 -5.94 26.84 -7.05
N LEU A 71 -4.66 27.10 -7.34
CA LEU A 71 -3.78 27.83 -6.41
C LEU A 71 -4.23 29.27 -6.15
N LEU A 72 -5.05 29.84 -7.03
CA LEU A 72 -5.57 31.20 -6.92
C LEU A 72 -6.66 31.36 -5.84
N ASP A 73 -7.31 30.26 -5.46
CA ASP A 73 -8.43 30.24 -4.51
C ASP A 73 -8.00 29.76 -3.10
N VAL A 74 -6.80 29.21 -2.97
CA VAL A 74 -6.29 28.67 -1.70
C VAL A 74 -5.81 29.79 -0.77
N ASP A 75 -6.11 29.69 0.53
CA ASP A 75 -5.72 30.66 1.57
C ASP A 75 -4.20 30.83 1.71
N ASP A 76 -3.44 29.75 1.59
CA ASP A 76 -1.97 29.75 1.57
C ASP A 76 -1.41 28.97 0.37
N PRO A 77 -1.16 29.65 -0.78
CA PRO A 77 -0.53 29.01 -1.94
C PRO A 77 0.88 28.47 -1.64
N TRP A 78 1.62 29.09 -0.71
CA TRP A 78 2.96 28.62 -0.37
C TRP A 78 2.94 27.28 0.37
N ALA A 79 1.92 27.01 1.18
CA ALA A 79 1.75 25.71 1.84
C ALA A 79 1.54 24.58 0.81
N VAL A 80 0.73 24.83 -0.22
CA VAL A 80 0.47 23.87 -1.30
C VAL A 80 1.75 23.62 -2.09
N VAL A 81 2.42 24.68 -2.56
CA VAL A 81 3.68 24.59 -3.30
C VAL A 81 4.74 23.84 -2.48
N THR A 82 4.90 24.17 -1.20
CA THR A 82 5.89 23.51 -0.33
C THR A 82 5.62 22.02 -0.20
N THR A 83 4.35 21.63 -0.03
CA THR A 83 3.94 20.23 0.08
C THR A 83 4.17 19.48 -1.21
N ALA A 84 3.84 20.09 -2.34
CA ALA A 84 4.03 19.50 -3.66
C ALA A 84 5.53 19.35 -4.00
N VAL A 85 6.34 20.39 -3.80
CA VAL A 85 7.80 20.35 -4.01
C VAL A 85 8.45 19.28 -3.11
N LYS A 86 8.05 19.18 -1.84
CA LYS A 86 8.52 18.11 -0.94
C LYS A 86 8.18 16.72 -1.47
N ARG A 87 6.97 16.52 -1.99
CA ARG A 87 6.56 15.24 -2.59
C ARG A 87 7.37 14.92 -3.85
N SER A 88 7.61 15.90 -4.72
CA SER A 88 8.44 15.71 -5.93
C SER A 88 9.88 15.35 -5.58
N PHE A 89 10.52 16.05 -4.64
CA PHE A 89 11.88 15.70 -4.22
C PHE A 89 11.97 14.33 -3.56
N SER A 90 10.99 13.98 -2.72
CA SER A 90 10.94 12.64 -2.13
C SER A 90 10.77 11.58 -3.21
N ALA A 91 9.96 11.83 -4.23
CA ALA A 91 9.72 10.88 -5.30
C ALA A 91 10.93 10.73 -6.23
N GLN A 92 11.63 11.79 -6.58
CA GLN A 92 12.91 11.69 -7.30
C GLN A 92 13.94 10.90 -6.50
N PHE A 93 14.11 11.22 -5.22
CA PHE A 93 15.04 10.48 -4.35
C PHE A 93 14.70 8.98 -4.30
N THR A 94 13.42 8.65 -4.13
CA THR A 94 12.96 7.26 -4.20
C THR A 94 13.12 6.65 -5.60
N GLY A 95 12.93 7.42 -6.67
CA GLY A 95 13.10 6.96 -8.05
C GLY A 95 14.55 6.61 -8.38
N ASP A 96 15.49 7.46 -8.00
CA ASP A 96 16.94 7.24 -8.16
C ASP A 96 17.40 6.03 -7.33
N SER A 97 16.87 5.91 -6.11
CA SER A 97 17.07 4.78 -5.20
C SER A 97 16.49 3.47 -5.79
N LEU A 98 15.32 3.51 -6.42
CA LEU A 98 14.69 2.30 -6.97
C LEU A 98 14.99 2.04 -8.44
N LEU A 99 15.83 2.87 -9.07
CA LEU A 99 16.05 2.90 -10.52
C LEU A 99 14.73 2.86 -11.32
N CYS A 100 13.71 3.58 -10.84
CA CYS A 100 12.37 3.60 -11.41
C CYS A 100 11.88 5.03 -11.70
N GLY A 101 10.92 5.16 -12.62
CA GLY A 101 10.39 6.48 -13.01
C GLY A 101 9.57 7.16 -11.90
N ASP A 102 9.50 8.49 -11.93
CA ASP A 102 8.89 9.33 -10.89
C ASP A 102 7.45 8.93 -10.53
N ARG A 103 6.62 8.58 -11.52
CA ARG A 103 5.24 8.13 -11.30
C ARG A 103 5.15 6.81 -10.52
N ALA A 104 6.11 5.91 -10.70
CA ALA A 104 6.20 4.67 -9.94
C ALA A 104 6.74 4.94 -8.53
N ALA A 105 7.76 5.79 -8.40
CA ALA A 105 8.32 6.20 -7.12
C ALA A 105 7.29 6.86 -6.18
N ARG A 106 6.39 7.69 -6.72
CA ARG A 106 5.28 8.32 -5.94
C ARG A 106 4.29 7.31 -5.32
N ARG A 107 4.28 6.06 -5.80
CA ARG A 107 3.38 5.00 -5.34
C ARG A 107 4.10 3.89 -4.57
N ALA A 108 5.43 3.99 -4.44
CA ALA A 108 6.20 3.03 -3.68
C ALA A 108 5.81 3.15 -2.20
N VAL A 109 5.31 2.06 -1.63
CA VAL A 109 5.02 1.93 -0.20
C VAL A 109 6.08 0.99 0.34
N ASP A 110 6.96 1.56 1.17
CA ASP A 110 7.98 0.85 1.94
C ASP A 110 9.01 0.08 1.09
N VAL A 111 10.10 0.75 0.72
CA VAL A 111 11.20 0.11 -0.02
C VAL A 111 12.53 0.45 0.64
N HIS A 112 13.31 -0.59 0.91
CA HIS A 112 14.66 -0.49 1.47
C HIS A 112 15.57 0.28 0.50
N ASP A 113 16.38 1.20 1.01
CA ASP A 113 17.34 1.97 0.21
C ASP A 113 18.33 0.97 -0.47
N PRO A 114 18.59 1.07 -1.79
CA PRO A 114 19.53 0.19 -2.47
C PRO A 114 20.93 0.41 -1.89
N GLN A 115 21.48 -0.62 -1.28
CA GLN A 115 22.88 -0.63 -0.89
C GLN A 115 23.65 -1.47 -1.90
N ARG A 116 24.87 -1.03 -2.28
CA ARG A 116 25.74 -1.88 -3.09
C ARG A 116 26.12 -3.09 -2.26
N ILE A 117 26.12 -4.25 -2.90
CA ILE A 117 26.50 -5.53 -2.27
C ILE A 117 27.88 -5.45 -1.60
N THR A 118 28.78 -4.61 -2.12
CA THR A 118 30.13 -4.38 -1.59
C THR A 118 30.20 -3.52 -0.33
N ASP A 119 29.16 -2.73 -0.06
CA ASP A 119 29.15 -1.75 1.03
C ASP A 119 28.62 -2.37 2.33
N ARG A 120 28.16 -3.62 2.27
CA ARG A 120 27.70 -4.41 3.41
C ARG A 120 28.74 -5.46 3.76
N ASP A 121 29.01 -5.57 5.05
CA ASP A 121 29.62 -6.78 5.58
C ASP A 121 28.63 -7.95 5.37
N TRP A 122 29.14 -9.14 5.03
CA TRP A 122 28.30 -10.28 4.64
C TRP A 122 27.33 -10.75 5.74
N THR A 123 27.56 -10.27 6.96
CA THR A 123 26.72 -10.45 8.14
C THR A 123 25.26 -10.04 7.97
N PHE A 124 24.92 -9.06 7.12
CA PHE A 124 23.50 -8.74 6.84
C PHE A 124 22.82 -9.82 6.00
N LEU A 125 23.52 -10.36 4.99
CA LEU A 125 22.98 -11.44 4.18
C LEU A 125 22.82 -12.70 5.03
N GLU A 126 23.78 -12.96 5.91
CA GLU A 126 23.69 -14.01 6.93
C GLU A 126 22.55 -13.76 7.91
N ALA A 127 22.29 -12.53 8.37
CA ALA A 127 21.16 -12.24 9.25
C ALA A 127 19.79 -12.37 8.57
N GLN A 128 19.70 -12.10 7.26
CA GLN A 128 18.45 -12.28 6.49
C GLN A 128 18.22 -13.71 6.02
N LEU A 129 19.29 -14.50 5.89
CA LEU A 129 19.24 -15.92 5.53
C LEU A 129 19.33 -16.85 6.74
N SER A 130 19.73 -16.33 7.90
CA SER A 130 19.72 -17.08 9.16
C SER A 130 18.30 -17.06 9.72
N PRO A 131 17.74 -18.23 10.07
CA PRO A 131 16.50 -18.26 10.83
C PRO A 131 16.72 -17.56 12.17
N GLU A 132 15.89 -16.56 12.48
CA GLU A 132 15.89 -15.90 13.79
C GLU A 132 15.67 -16.96 14.87
N THR A 133 16.72 -17.30 15.62
CA THR A 133 16.62 -18.26 16.72
C THR A 133 16.18 -17.47 17.95
N ASP A 134 14.87 -17.38 18.14
CA ASP A 134 14.28 -16.77 19.34
C ASP A 134 14.31 -17.82 20.45
N ASN A 135 15.30 -17.68 21.34
CA ASN A 135 15.45 -18.52 22.52
C ASN A 135 14.78 -17.78 23.69
N ASP A 136 13.60 -18.23 24.12
CA ASP A 136 13.19 -18.09 25.51
C ASP A 136 12.11 -19.13 25.88
N ASP A 137 12.47 -19.99 26.85
CA ASP A 137 11.69 -21.11 27.38
C ASP A 137 10.56 -20.63 28.29
N ALA A 138 9.33 -20.68 27.80
CA ALA A 138 8.11 -20.84 28.61
C ALA A 138 6.99 -21.46 27.76
N PRO A 139 6.10 -22.31 28.32
CA PRO A 139 5.06 -22.98 27.54
C PRO A 139 3.94 -21.98 27.19
N VAL A 140 4.08 -21.30 26.05
CA VAL A 140 3.11 -20.36 25.48
C VAL A 140 2.38 -21.05 24.32
N PRO A 141 1.06 -20.82 24.11
CA PRO A 141 0.30 -21.47 23.04
C PRO A 141 0.95 -21.18 21.69
N ARG A 142 1.16 -22.22 20.87
CA ARG A 142 1.83 -22.15 19.56
C ARG A 142 1.41 -20.91 18.78
N THR A 143 2.25 -19.88 18.78
CA THR A 143 2.15 -18.75 17.86
C THR A 143 3.06 -19.10 16.69
N THR A 144 2.51 -19.74 15.66
CA THR A 144 3.27 -20.04 14.45
C THR A 144 3.70 -18.73 13.79
N LYS A 145 5.02 -18.45 13.76
CA LYS A 145 5.59 -17.34 12.99
C LYS A 145 5.60 -17.75 11.51
N ALA A 146 5.48 -16.78 10.61
CA ALA A 146 5.61 -17.03 9.17
C ALA A 146 7.06 -17.47 8.87
N GLY A 147 7.24 -18.74 8.52
CA GLY A 147 8.56 -19.37 8.33
C GLY A 147 8.76 -20.68 9.11
N ASP A 148 7.98 -20.93 10.16
CA ASP A 148 8.09 -22.12 11.03
C ASP A 148 7.27 -23.33 10.52
N ILE A 149 6.51 -23.16 9.45
CA ILE A 149 5.55 -24.16 8.95
C ILE A 149 6.22 -24.97 7.85
N ALA A 150 6.33 -26.29 8.03
CA ALA A 150 6.86 -27.15 6.98
C ALA A 150 5.94 -27.09 5.72
N PRO A 151 6.47 -27.17 4.49
CA PRO A 151 5.65 -27.13 3.27
C PRO A 151 4.48 -28.14 3.26
N VAL A 152 4.68 -29.31 3.86
CA VAL A 152 3.66 -30.36 4.01
C VAL A 152 2.53 -29.94 4.96
N GLU A 153 2.85 -29.21 6.04
CA GLU A 153 1.85 -28.70 7.00
C GLU A 153 1.04 -27.55 6.39
N LEU A 154 1.68 -26.73 5.56
CA LEU A 154 1.01 -25.68 4.79
C LEU A 154 0.01 -26.28 3.79
N ASP A 155 0.42 -27.28 3.01
CA ASP A 155 -0.46 -27.98 2.06
C ASP A 155 -1.64 -28.65 2.76
N SER A 156 -1.41 -29.27 3.93
CA SER A 156 -2.48 -29.84 4.75
C SER A 156 -3.45 -28.77 5.24
N ALA A 157 -2.94 -27.63 5.73
CA ALA A 157 -3.76 -26.53 6.22
C ALA A 157 -4.62 -25.89 5.12
N VAL A 158 -4.05 -25.73 3.91
CA VAL A 158 -4.79 -25.25 2.73
C VAL A 158 -5.87 -26.27 2.33
N SER A 159 -5.54 -27.57 2.31
CA SER A 159 -6.51 -28.64 2.01
C SER A 159 -7.69 -28.64 2.98
N ASP A 160 -7.40 -28.44 4.27
CA ASP A 160 -8.40 -28.37 5.33
C ASP A 160 -9.26 -27.12 5.25
N ALA A 161 -8.67 -25.97 4.91
CA ALA A 161 -9.42 -24.75 4.60
C ALA A 161 -10.36 -24.94 3.39
N VAL A 162 -9.90 -25.61 2.32
CA VAL A 162 -10.74 -25.94 1.14
C VAL A 162 -11.91 -26.84 1.55
N ARG A 163 -11.66 -27.85 2.40
CA ARG A 163 -12.71 -28.73 2.93
C ARG A 163 -13.77 -27.93 3.70
N LEU A 164 -13.37 -26.93 4.48
CA LEU A 164 -14.31 -26.08 5.22
C LEU A 164 -15.15 -25.20 4.28
N LEU A 165 -14.55 -24.58 3.25
CA LEU A 165 -15.31 -23.82 2.25
C LEU A 165 -16.34 -24.70 1.54
N ARG A 166 -15.95 -25.92 1.16
CA ARG A 166 -16.86 -26.89 0.54
C ARG A 166 -18.00 -27.30 1.47
N ALA A 167 -17.72 -27.50 2.76
CA ALA A 167 -18.75 -27.76 3.76
C ALA A 167 -19.73 -26.57 3.92
N CYS A 168 -19.28 -25.35 3.63
CA CYS A 168 -20.11 -24.14 3.58
C CYS A 168 -20.89 -23.97 2.26
N GLY A 169 -20.82 -24.92 1.33
CA GLY A 169 -21.57 -24.89 0.07
C GLY A 169 -20.82 -24.25 -1.11
N TRP A 170 -19.51 -24.05 -1.00
CA TRP A 170 -18.72 -23.54 -2.13
C TRP A 170 -18.46 -24.64 -3.18
N PRO A 171 -18.57 -24.32 -4.49
CA PRO A 171 -18.09 -25.20 -5.56
C PRO A 171 -16.60 -25.54 -5.36
N PRO A 172 -16.16 -26.77 -5.70
CA PRO A 172 -14.80 -27.23 -5.44
C PRO A 172 -13.76 -26.33 -6.11
N ASP A 173 -13.96 -26.01 -7.40
CA ASP A 173 -13.05 -25.17 -8.18
C ASP A 173 -12.98 -23.74 -7.63
N ALA A 174 -14.11 -23.20 -7.15
CA ALA A 174 -14.18 -21.86 -6.59
C ALA A 174 -13.51 -21.78 -5.21
N ALA A 175 -13.68 -22.80 -4.37
CA ALA A 175 -13.04 -22.88 -3.07
C ALA A 175 -11.51 -22.98 -3.21
N GLN A 176 -11.04 -23.81 -4.13
CA GLN A 176 -9.61 -23.96 -4.42
C GLN A 176 -9.03 -22.67 -4.99
N PHE A 177 -9.65 -22.09 -6.01
CA PHE A 177 -9.20 -20.82 -6.60
C PHE A 177 -9.15 -19.70 -5.56
N ALA A 178 -10.17 -19.56 -4.71
CA ALA A 178 -10.19 -18.51 -3.69
C ALA A 178 -9.01 -18.63 -2.72
N LEU A 179 -8.70 -19.83 -2.24
CA LEU A 179 -7.60 -20.04 -1.29
C LEU A 179 -6.22 -19.95 -1.94
N GLU A 180 -6.02 -20.48 -3.14
CA GLU A 180 -4.77 -20.32 -3.90
C GLU A 180 -4.50 -18.84 -4.20
N TYR A 181 -5.54 -18.10 -4.60
CA TYR A 181 -5.41 -16.68 -4.90
C TYR A 181 -5.08 -15.87 -3.65
N ILE A 182 -5.76 -16.13 -2.53
CA ILE A 182 -5.47 -15.47 -1.25
C ILE A 182 -4.06 -15.84 -0.77
N GLY A 183 -3.67 -17.12 -0.86
CA GLY A 183 -2.35 -17.62 -0.47
C GLY A 183 -1.21 -16.98 -1.26
N GLY A 184 -1.30 -16.96 -2.59
CA GLY A 184 -0.27 -16.34 -3.43
C GLY A 184 -0.17 -14.82 -3.22
N ARG A 185 -1.28 -14.15 -2.87
CA ARG A 185 -1.25 -12.73 -2.51
C ARG A 185 -0.69 -12.49 -1.11
N LEU A 186 -0.91 -13.41 -0.19
CA LEU A 186 -0.30 -13.37 1.14
C LEU A 186 1.21 -13.56 1.08
N GLU A 187 1.68 -14.51 0.27
CA GLU A 187 3.11 -14.78 0.02
C GLU A 187 3.82 -13.52 -0.52
N LEU A 188 3.23 -12.87 -1.53
CA LEU A 188 3.78 -11.64 -2.11
C LEU A 188 3.75 -10.44 -1.14
N ALA A 189 2.77 -10.38 -0.25
CA ALA A 189 2.59 -9.25 0.66
C ALA A 189 3.37 -9.39 1.98
N GLY A 190 3.76 -10.61 2.37
CA GLY A 190 4.46 -10.92 3.63
C GLY A 190 3.67 -10.63 4.91
N ASN A 191 2.48 -10.01 4.81
CA ASN A 191 1.66 -9.58 5.94
C ASN A 191 0.17 -9.73 5.61
N PRO A 192 -0.65 -10.37 6.48
CA PRO A 192 -2.08 -10.55 6.27
C PRO A 192 -2.88 -9.24 6.17
N ALA A 193 -2.48 -8.18 6.88
CA ALA A 193 -3.16 -6.88 6.82
C ALA A 193 -2.98 -6.20 5.45
N THR A 194 -1.76 -6.26 4.91
CA THR A 194 -1.42 -5.74 3.59
C THR A 194 -2.10 -6.56 2.49
N ALA A 195 -2.09 -7.89 2.60
CA ALA A 195 -2.78 -8.78 1.69
C ALA A 195 -4.30 -8.49 1.68
N PHE A 196 -4.90 -8.29 2.86
CA PHE A 196 -6.32 -7.97 3.00
C PHE A 196 -6.70 -6.68 2.27
N GLU A 197 -5.98 -5.58 2.50
CA GLU A 197 -6.27 -4.29 1.86
C GLU A 197 -6.08 -4.33 0.34
N TYR A 198 -5.10 -5.09 -0.15
CA TYR A 198 -4.90 -5.32 -1.57
C TYR A 198 -6.07 -6.11 -2.17
N LEU A 199 -6.37 -7.28 -1.60
CA LEU A 199 -7.41 -8.20 -2.08
C LEU A 199 -8.79 -7.55 -2.05
N ARG A 200 -9.08 -6.71 -1.04
CA ARG A 200 -10.33 -5.96 -0.95
C ARG A 200 -10.53 -5.02 -2.14
N ARG A 201 -9.46 -4.44 -2.69
CA ARG A 201 -9.51 -3.48 -3.82
C ARG A 201 -9.42 -4.18 -5.18
N ASP A 202 -9.01 -5.45 -5.19
CA ASP A 202 -8.86 -6.24 -6.41
C ASP A 202 -10.22 -6.65 -6.99
N LYS A 203 -10.40 -6.35 -8.28
CA LYS A 203 -11.62 -6.67 -9.04
C LYS A 203 -11.54 -8.01 -9.75
N VAL A 204 -10.34 -8.55 -9.96
CA VAL A 204 -10.10 -9.77 -10.76
C VAL A 204 -10.66 -10.99 -10.05
N ALA A 205 -10.30 -11.17 -8.77
CA ALA A 205 -10.78 -12.30 -7.96
C ALA A 205 -12.31 -12.33 -7.85
N ARG A 206 -12.93 -11.15 -7.68
CA ARG A 206 -14.38 -11.00 -7.58
C ARG A 206 -15.10 -11.39 -8.87
N ALA A 207 -14.54 -10.99 -10.02
CA ALA A 207 -15.11 -11.32 -11.33
C ALA A 207 -15.00 -12.82 -11.63
N GLN A 208 -13.90 -13.45 -11.22
CA GLN A 208 -13.67 -14.88 -11.44
C GLN A 208 -14.53 -15.77 -10.53
N LEU A 209 -14.78 -15.34 -9.29
CA LEU A 209 -15.67 -16.02 -8.35
C LEU A 209 -17.15 -15.69 -8.55
N ASP A 210 -17.48 -14.68 -9.35
CA ASP A 210 -18.87 -14.21 -9.57
C ASP A 210 -19.59 -13.77 -8.27
N ILE A 211 -18.85 -13.10 -7.37
CA ILE A 211 -19.36 -12.65 -6.06
C ILE A 211 -19.29 -11.13 -5.88
N GLY A 212 -20.22 -10.60 -5.08
CA GLY A 212 -20.27 -9.18 -4.72
C GLY A 212 -19.12 -8.75 -3.80
N GLN A 213 -18.87 -7.43 -3.72
CA GLN A 213 -17.83 -6.86 -2.84
C GLN A 213 -18.02 -7.26 -1.37
N HIS A 214 -19.27 -7.24 -0.88
CA HIS A 214 -19.57 -7.58 0.51
C HIS A 214 -19.28 -9.05 0.84
N ALA A 215 -19.66 -9.97 -0.05
CA ALA A 215 -19.36 -11.39 0.07
C ALA A 215 -17.83 -11.63 0.04
N TRP A 216 -17.12 -10.97 -0.87
CA TRP A 216 -15.67 -11.07 -0.93
C TRP A 216 -14.98 -10.56 0.34
N THR A 217 -15.39 -9.42 0.88
CA THR A 217 -14.84 -8.93 2.14
C THR A 217 -15.14 -9.86 3.32
N ALA A 218 -16.32 -10.47 3.36
CA ALA A 218 -16.67 -11.44 4.41
C ALA A 218 -15.79 -12.69 4.35
N VAL A 219 -15.50 -13.20 3.15
CA VAL A 219 -14.56 -14.31 2.93
C VAL A 219 -13.15 -13.93 3.36
N LEU A 220 -12.65 -12.76 2.96
CA LEU A 220 -11.33 -12.30 3.37
C LEU A 220 -11.21 -12.18 4.90
N THR A 221 -12.24 -11.64 5.56
CA THR A 221 -12.27 -11.52 7.02
C THR A 221 -12.34 -12.88 7.70
N ALA A 222 -13.09 -13.84 7.15
CA ALA A 222 -13.17 -15.20 7.68
C ALA A 222 -11.85 -15.98 7.50
N VAL A 223 -11.18 -15.82 6.35
CA VAL A 223 -9.97 -16.56 5.97
C VAL A 223 -8.71 -15.99 6.64
N LEU A 224 -8.49 -14.66 6.51
CA LEU A 224 -7.29 -13.97 6.99
C LEU A 224 -7.45 -13.39 8.41
N GLY A 225 -8.69 -13.15 8.84
CA GLY A 225 -9.00 -12.45 10.09
C GLY A 225 -9.36 -10.99 9.84
N SER A 226 -9.86 -10.32 10.89
CA SER A 226 -10.18 -8.89 10.82
C SER A 226 -8.94 -8.07 11.21
N PRO A 227 -8.47 -7.11 10.40
CA PRO A 227 -7.40 -6.19 10.81
C PRO A 227 -7.87 -5.20 11.89
N ASP A 228 -9.17 -4.92 11.95
CA ASP A 228 -9.80 -4.20 13.07
C ASP A 228 -10.17 -5.20 14.16
N THR A 229 -9.49 -5.13 15.29
CA THR A 229 -9.77 -5.88 16.53
C THR A 229 -11.21 -5.69 17.01
N ASP A 230 -11.84 -4.57 16.65
CA ASP A 230 -13.20 -4.17 17.05
C ASP A 230 -14.33 -4.80 16.23
N ARG A 231 -14.04 -5.42 15.09
CA ARG A 231 -15.05 -5.96 14.15
C ARG A 231 -14.98 -7.48 14.00
N GLY A 232 -14.44 -8.17 15.00
CA GLY A 232 -14.27 -9.61 14.99
C GLY A 232 -15.61 -10.36 14.85
N LEU A 233 -15.81 -11.01 13.71
CA LEU A 233 -16.70 -12.18 13.65
C LEU A 233 -16.00 -13.32 14.39
N GLY A 234 -16.19 -13.40 15.70
CA GLY A 234 -15.84 -14.57 16.51
C GLY A 234 -14.89 -14.31 17.69
N PRO A 235 -14.86 -15.23 18.66
CA PRO A 235 -14.27 -15.04 20.00
C PRO A 235 -12.74 -14.88 20.05
N THR A 236 -12.01 -15.03 18.93
CA THR A 236 -10.54 -14.95 18.90
C THR A 236 -9.97 -13.92 17.92
N GLY A 237 -10.78 -13.25 17.09
CA GLY A 237 -10.31 -12.24 16.12
C GLY A 237 -9.35 -12.74 15.01
N LYS A 238 -8.80 -13.95 15.14
CA LYS A 238 -7.87 -14.60 14.22
C LYS A 238 -8.63 -15.33 13.11
N GLY A 239 -8.17 -15.20 11.86
CA GLY A 239 -8.75 -15.86 10.68
C GLY A 239 -8.57 -17.37 10.69
N MET A 240 -9.38 -18.05 9.87
CA MET A 240 -9.38 -19.50 9.68
C MET A 240 -7.97 -20.07 9.44
N LEU A 241 -7.18 -19.46 8.54
CA LEU A 241 -5.86 -19.98 8.19
C LEU A 241 -4.91 -19.98 9.40
N LEU A 242 -4.92 -18.90 10.17
CA LEU A 242 -4.09 -18.78 11.37
C LEU A 242 -4.54 -19.78 12.44
N ARG A 243 -5.84 -20.05 12.58
CA ARG A 243 -6.35 -21.06 13.53
C ARG A 243 -5.92 -22.48 13.15
N ILE A 244 -6.02 -22.84 11.88
CA ILE A 244 -5.60 -24.15 11.37
C ILE A 244 -4.08 -24.31 11.54
N LEU A 245 -3.30 -23.29 11.17
CA LEU A 245 -1.85 -23.30 11.31
C LEU A 245 -1.38 -23.28 12.78
N ALA A 246 -2.15 -22.70 13.70
CA ALA A 246 -1.88 -22.77 15.14
C ALA A 246 -2.21 -24.15 15.75
N GLY A 247 -2.68 -25.11 14.94
CA GLY A 247 -3.02 -26.47 15.36
C GLY A 247 -4.42 -26.63 15.93
N SER A 248 -5.33 -25.68 15.68
CA SER A 248 -6.74 -25.85 16.06
C SER A 248 -7.36 -26.94 15.18
N PRO A 249 -8.03 -27.94 15.76
CA PRO A 249 -8.67 -28.97 14.96
C PRO A 249 -9.86 -28.37 14.17
N LEU A 250 -10.11 -28.92 12.98
CA LEU A 250 -11.09 -28.42 12.02
C LEU A 250 -12.52 -28.31 12.59
N ASP A 251 -12.88 -29.23 13.50
CA ASP A 251 -14.15 -29.26 14.21
C ASP A 251 -14.34 -28.04 15.13
N GLN A 252 -13.27 -27.59 15.80
CA GLN A 252 -13.28 -26.40 16.63
C GLN A 252 -13.42 -25.13 15.78
N VAL A 253 -12.80 -25.09 14.59
CA VAL A 253 -12.95 -23.98 13.65
C VAL A 253 -14.36 -23.94 13.05
N ALA A 254 -14.94 -25.12 12.75
CA ALA A 254 -16.30 -25.25 12.24
C ALA A 254 -17.38 -24.92 13.28
N THR A 255 -17.05 -24.94 14.57
CA THR A 255 -17.99 -24.56 15.65
C THR A 255 -18.25 -23.04 15.68
N ASP A 256 -17.37 -22.23 15.08
CA ASP A 256 -17.55 -20.78 14.94
C ASP A 256 -18.69 -20.48 13.95
N THR A 257 -19.91 -20.35 14.48
CA THR A 257 -21.12 -20.11 13.70
C THR A 257 -21.05 -18.78 12.92
N GLY A 258 -20.33 -17.79 13.43
CA GLY A 258 -20.11 -16.51 12.75
C GLY A 258 -19.29 -16.70 11.48
N LEU A 259 -18.19 -17.45 11.58
CA LEU A 259 -17.32 -17.79 10.46
C LEU A 259 -18.06 -18.63 9.41
N VAL A 260 -18.75 -19.69 9.84
CA VAL A 260 -19.48 -20.59 8.93
C VAL A 260 -20.62 -19.87 8.22
N SER A 261 -21.39 -19.03 8.93
CA SER A 261 -22.46 -18.26 8.30
C SER A 261 -21.94 -17.22 7.30
N ALA A 262 -20.80 -16.58 7.59
CA ALA A 262 -20.14 -15.65 6.67
C ALA A 262 -19.66 -16.35 5.39
N LEU A 263 -19.04 -17.52 5.51
CA LEU A 263 -18.60 -18.31 4.36
C LEU A 263 -19.79 -18.85 3.55
N ALA A 264 -20.83 -19.37 4.21
CA ALA A 264 -22.02 -19.91 3.54
C ALA A 264 -22.83 -18.82 2.81
N SER A 265 -23.00 -17.65 3.43
CA SER A 265 -23.70 -16.52 2.79
C SER A 265 -22.93 -15.89 1.64
N SER A 266 -21.62 -16.16 1.55
CA SER A 266 -20.73 -15.66 0.52
C SER A 266 -20.45 -16.67 -0.60
N ALA A 267 -21.03 -17.88 -0.53
CA ALA A 267 -20.82 -18.92 -1.52
C ALA A 267 -21.27 -18.45 -2.92
N PRO A 268 -20.43 -18.61 -3.96
CA PRO A 268 -20.83 -18.28 -5.31
C PRO A 268 -21.94 -19.22 -5.77
N ARG A 269 -22.95 -18.68 -6.46
CA ARG A 269 -23.99 -19.52 -7.07
C ARG A 269 -23.34 -20.32 -8.20
N GLU A 270 -23.58 -21.62 -8.23
CA GLU A 270 -23.12 -22.47 -9.34
C GLU A 270 -23.51 -21.80 -10.67
N ARG A 271 -22.49 -21.45 -11.47
CA ARG A 271 -22.74 -21.23 -12.89
C ARG A 271 -23.22 -22.58 -13.43
N ARG A 272 -24.50 -22.66 -13.76
CA ARG A 272 -25.00 -23.73 -14.63
C ARG A 272 -24.03 -23.80 -15.82
N PRO A 273 -23.44 -24.95 -16.13
CA PRO A 273 -22.61 -25.05 -17.31
C PRO A 273 -23.48 -24.67 -18.49
N SER A 274 -23.12 -23.56 -19.14
CA SER A 274 -23.68 -23.20 -20.43
C SER A 274 -23.27 -24.31 -21.39
N HIS A 275 -24.19 -25.25 -21.62
CA HIS A 275 -24.13 -26.22 -22.69
C HIS A 275 -23.79 -25.48 -23.99
N VAL A 276 -22.60 -25.76 -24.51
CA VAL A 276 -22.26 -25.59 -25.93
C VAL A 276 -22.41 -26.95 -26.58
#